data_AF-A0AB38N432-F1
#
_entry.id   AF-A0AB38N432-F1
#
_cell.length_a   1.000
_cell.length_b   1.000
_cell.length_c   1.000
_cell.angle_alpha   90.00
_cell.angle_beta   90.00
_cell.angle_gamma   90.00
#
_symmetry.space_group_name_H-M   'P 1'
#
loop_
_entity.id
_entity.type
_entity.pdbx_description
1 polymer ?
#
loop_
_entity_poly.entity_id
_entity_poly.type
_entity_poly.pdbx_seq_one_letter_code
_entity_poly.pdbx_strand_id
1 'polypeptide(L)' 'MQNVLYWQEVLGDSDYLIQYRDVVSKLLNGDYKEADLEKLAGHNVYSVRVNHSDRLLFTTVTVNGKSCLLLLDVVL' A
#
# COMPACT_ATOMS: atom_id res chain seq x y z
N MET A 1 10.68 13.85 11.83
CA MET A 1 11.27 13.07 10.72
C MET A 1 10.39 11.85 10.54
N GLN A 2 9.70 11.72 9.41
CA GLN A 2 8.96 10.49 9.11
C GLN A 2 9.97 9.42 8.74
N ASN A 3 10.00 8.34 9.52
CA ASN A 3 10.87 7.20 9.26
C ASN A 3 10.18 6.34 8.21
N VAL A 4 10.66 6.40 6.96
CA VAL A 4 10.23 5.48 5.91
C VAL A 4 10.82 4.11 6.23
N LEU A 5 9.97 3.13 6.54
CA LEU A 5 10.41 1.76 6.82
C LEU A 5 10.32 0.90 5.55
N TYR A 6 11.22 -0.08 5.47
CA TYR A 6 11.20 -1.14 4.47
C TYR A 6 10.71 -2.44 5.10
N TRP A 7 9.62 -2.99 4.59
CA TRP A 7 9.12 -4.30 5.01
C TRP A 7 8.70 -5.12 3.81
N GLN A 8 9.41 -6.22 3.52
CA GLN A 8 9.07 -7.15 2.43
C GLN A 8 8.72 -6.46 1.10
N GLU A 9 9.56 -5.53 0.65
CA GLU A 9 9.33 -4.75 -0.57
C GLU A 9 8.21 -3.70 -0.46
N VAL A 10 7.83 -3.31 0.76
CA VAL A 10 6.92 -2.19 1.02
C VAL A 10 7.67 -1.04 1.66
N LEU A 11 7.40 0.17 1.18
CA LEU A 11 7.93 1.43 1.67
C LEU A 11 6.77 2.30 2.18
N GLY A 12 6.91 2.92 3.34
CA GLY A 12 5.88 3.81 3.88
C GLY A 12 6.20 4.30 5.29
N ASP A 13 5.32 5.16 5.82
CA ASP A 13 5.38 5.57 7.22
C ASP A 13 5.20 4.35 8.14
N SER A 14 5.97 4.30 9.22
CA SER A 14 5.96 3.19 10.17
C SER A 14 4.59 2.93 10.78
N ASP A 15 3.84 3.99 11.08
CA ASP A 15 2.57 3.87 11.78
C ASP A 15 1.53 3.24 10.86
N TYR A 16 1.52 3.62 9.58
CA TYR A 16 0.66 3.01 8.57
C TYR A 16 1.05 1.57 8.27
N LEU A 17 2.34 1.24 8.19
CA LEU A 17 2.79 -0.12 7.96
C LEU A 17 2.40 -1.07 9.09
N ILE A 18 2.44 -0.59 10.34
CA ILE A 18 2.02 -1.37 11.51
C ILE A 18 0.50 -1.50 11.54
N GLN A 19 -0.23 -0.40 11.33
CA GLN A 19 -1.68 -0.39 11.43
C GLN A 19 -2.37 -1.25 10.36
N TYR A 20 -1.86 -1.23 9.12
CA TYR A 20 -2.48 -1.91 7.99
C TYR A 20 -1.73 -3.18 7.56
N ARG A 21 -0.95 -3.75 8.47
CA ARG A 21 -0.05 -4.89 8.25
C ARG A 21 -0.71 -6.04 7.49
N ASP A 22 -1.92 -6.42 7.90
CA ASP A 22 -2.63 -7.56 7.33
C ASP A 22 -3.05 -7.30 5.88
N VAL A 23 -3.54 -6.09 5.59
CA VAL A 23 -3.96 -5.71 4.23
C VAL A 23 -2.76 -5.61 3.30
N VAL A 24 -1.67 -4.99 3.78
CA VAL A 24 -0.40 -4.92 3.05
C VAL A 24 0.14 -6.33 2.75
N SER A 25 0.00 -7.28 3.68
CA SER A 25 0.42 -8.67 3.45
C SER A 25 -0.42 -9.36 2.38
N LYS A 26 -1.74 -9.15 2.39
CA LYS A 26 -2.64 -9.66 1.34
C LYS A 26 -2.27 -9.09 -0.04
N LEU A 27 -1.95 -7.79 -0.11
CA LEU A 27 -1.49 -7.16 -1.35
C LEU A 27 -0.20 -7.80 -1.87
N LEU A 28 0.79 -8.01 -1.00
CA LEU A 28 2.06 -8.66 -1.37
C LEU A 28 1.88 -10.10 -1.87
N ASN A 29 0.91 -10.83 -1.30
CA ASN A 29 0.61 -12.20 -1.69
C ASN A 29 -0.23 -12.30 -2.97
N GLY A 30 -0.72 -11.18 -3.49
CA GLY A 30 -1.56 -11.15 -4.69
C GLY A 30 -3.05 -11.40 -4.43
N ASP A 31 -3.50 -11.31 -3.18
CA ASP A 31 -4.88 -11.57 -2.75
C ASP A 31 -5.79 -10.36 -2.99
N TYR A 32 -5.82 -9.87 -4.22
CA TYR A 32 -6.50 -8.61 -4.58
C TYR A 32 -8.04 -8.68 -4.57
N LYS A 33 -8.62 -9.89 -4.67
CA LYS A 33 -10.07 -10.09 -4.81
C LYS A 33 -10.87 -9.75 -3.56
N GLU A 34 -10.27 -9.87 -2.37
CA GLU A 34 -10.95 -9.54 -1.11
C GLU A 34 -10.87 -8.05 -0.77
N ALA A 35 -10.02 -7.30 -1.46
CA ALA A 35 -9.53 -6.02 -0.98
C ALA A 35 -10.17 -4.79 -1.66
N ASP A 36 -11.16 -4.99 -2.55
CA ASP A 36 -11.85 -3.89 -3.25
C ASP A 36 -10.84 -2.93 -3.90
N LEU A 37 -9.95 -3.49 -4.73
CA LEU A 37 -8.84 -2.77 -5.35
C LEU A 37 -9.32 -1.93 -6.55
N GLU A 38 -8.99 -0.65 -6.53
CA GLU A 38 -9.27 0.31 -7.59
C GLU A 38 -7.99 0.96 -8.10
N LYS A 39 -7.95 1.31 -9.39
CA LYS A 39 -6.90 2.14 -9.97
C LYS A 39 -7.45 3.54 -10.20
N LEU A 40 -6.77 4.57 -9.69
CA LEU A 40 -7.16 5.95 -9.92
C LEU A 40 -6.90 6.33 -11.38
N ALA A 41 -7.95 6.80 -12.05
CA ALA A 41 -7.88 7.15 -13.47
C ALA A 41 -6.83 8.22 -13.75
N GLY A 42 -6.03 8.04 -14.79
CA GLY A 42 -4.97 8.98 -15.18
C GLY A 42 -3.68 8.89 -14.36
N HIS A 43 -3.63 8.02 -13.34
CA HIS A 43 -2.46 7.86 -12.48
C HIS A 43 -2.05 6.39 -12.31
N ASN A 44 -0.79 6.14 -12.01
CA ASN A 44 -0.33 4.82 -11.55
C ASN A 44 -0.44 4.71 -10.03
N VAL A 45 -1.59 5.12 -9.49
CA VAL A 45 -1.92 5.02 -8.07
C VAL A 45 -3.12 4.11 -7.92
N TYR A 46 -3.04 3.25 -6.91
CA TYR A 46 -4.05 2.26 -6.58
C TYR A 46 -4.62 2.59 -5.20
N SER A 47 -5.88 2.21 -5.01
CA SER A 47 -6.62 2.39 -3.77
C SER A 47 -7.20 1.04 -3.36
N VAL A 48 -6.93 0.61 -2.14
CA VAL A 48 -7.47 -0.64 -1.59
C VAL A 48 -8.26 -0.35 -0.32
N ARG A 49 -9.38 -1.02 -0.14
CA ARG A 49 -10.17 -0.90 1.09
C ARG A 49 -9.43 -1.59 2.23
N VAL A 50 -9.17 -0.87 3.31
CA VAL A 50 -8.54 -1.44 4.52
C VAL A 50 -9.56 -1.71 5.62
N ASN A 51 -10.66 -0.97 5.65
CA ASN A 51 -11.81 -1.22 6.53
C ASN A 51 -13.12 -0.65 5.92
N HIS A 52 -14.16 -0.50 6.74
CA HIS A 52 -15.47 -0.04 6.26
C HIS A 52 -15.48 1.41 5.76
N SER A 53 -14.62 2.28 6.29
CA SER A 53 -14.46 3.68 5.86
C SER A 53 -13.21 3.86 5.02
N ASP A 54 -12.08 3.37 5.49
CA ASP A 54 -10.79 3.84 5.04
C ASP A 54 -10.27 3.06 3.83
N ARG A 55 -9.50 3.77 2.99
CA ARG A 55 -8.77 3.22 1.85
C ARG A 55 -7.30 3.60 1.92
N LEU A 56 -6.43 2.64 1.64
CA LEU A 56 -4.99 2.84 1.52
C LEU A 56 -4.64 3.16 0.07
N LEU A 57 -3.91 4.26 -0.14
CA LEU A 57 -3.35 4.65 -1.42
C LEU A 57 -1.92 4.16 -1.54
N PHE A 58 -1.60 3.53 -2.66
CA PHE A 58 -0.26 3.04 -2.92
C PHE A 58 0.08 3.04 -4.42
N THR A 59 1.36 2.93 -4.71
CA THR A 59 1.89 2.73 -6.07
C THR A 59 2.97 1.67 -6.06
N THR A 60 3.50 1.33 -7.23
CA THR A 60 4.67 0.46 -7.38
C THR A 60 5.85 1.28 -7.85
N VAL A 61 6.97 1.19 -7.14
CA VAL A 61 8.23 1.85 -7.49
C VAL A 61 9.34 0.82 -7.62
N THR A 62 10.38 1.13 -8.40
CA THR A 62 11.57 0.27 -8.46
C THR A 62 12.65 0.84 -7.54
N VAL A 63 13.09 0.05 -6.56
CA VAL A 63 14.20 0.39 -5.67
C VAL A 63 15.27 -0.69 -5.79
N ASN A 64 16.50 -0.28 -6.15
CA ASN A 64 17.63 -1.19 -6.35
C ASN A 64 17.33 -2.38 -7.28
N GLY A 65 16.56 -2.13 -8.35
CA GLY A 65 16.17 -3.16 -9.33
C GLY A 65 15.04 -4.09 -8.87
N LYS A 66 14.47 -3.88 -7.69
CA LYS A 66 13.31 -4.63 -7.19
C LYS A 66 12.04 -3.78 -7.24
N SER A 67 10.93 -4.40 -7.62
CA SER A 67 9.62 -3.76 -7.56
C SER A 67 9.15 -3.74 -6.12
N CYS A 68 8.71 -2.59 -5.64
CA CYS A 68 8.27 -2.37 -4.28
C CYS A 68 6.92 -1.65 -4.27
N LEU A 69 6.06 -1.97 -3.31
CA LEU A 69 4.87 -1.18 -3.00
C LEU A 69 5.31 0.06 -2.23
N LEU A 70 4.87 1.23 -2.67
CA LEU A 70 5.04 2.49 -1.94
C LEU A 70 3.68 2.93 -1.44
N LEU A 71 3.50 2.90 -0.12
CA LEU A 71 2.34 3.47 0.55
C LEU A 71 2.45 4.99 0.51
N LEU A 72 1.41 5.63 0.00
CA LEU A 72 1.37 7.08 -0.19
C LEU A 72 0.59 7.74 0.95
N ASP A 73 -0.62 7.26 1.21
CA ASP A 73 -1.53 7.87 2.19
C ASP A 73 -2.68 6.92 2.56
N VAL A 74 -3.47 7.32 3.55
CA VAL A 74 -4.75 6.71 3.91
C VAL A 74 -5.85 7.77 3.85
N VAL A 75 -6.91 7.46 3.10
CA VAL A 75 -8.08 8.34 2.96
C VAL A 75 -9.30 7.72 3.65
N LEU A 76 -10.07 8.57 4.35
CA LEU A 76 -11.31 8.20 5.06
C LEU A 76 -12.50 8.08 4.11
#